data_AF-A0A2V8TJD4-F1
#
_entry.id   AF-A0A2V8TJD4-F1
#
_cell.length_a   1.000
_cell.length_b   1.000
_cell.length_c   1.000
_cell.angle_alpha   90.00
_cell.angle_beta   90.00
_cell.angle_gamma   90.00
#
_symmetry.space_group_name_H-M   'P 1'
#
loop_
_entity.id
_entity.type
_entity.pdbx_description
1 polymer ?
#
loop_
_entity_poly.entity_id
_entity_poly.type
_entity_poly.pdbx_seq_one_letter_code
_entity_poly.pdbx_strand_id
1 'polypeptide(L)'
;MSRGNGQIRFTSNQAVIESFAGATPGGGTISIEGGAALSGLVPVQWRLEAKADQMGVEYPKDTQTVLDAQVTLEGNRKLQVLSGNAQVRRAAYTRDLTLEELITTGGPFQPDFLETGPGGSGGPSGLPTVLDLHITADNTLIVKNNLADALGSAYINLRGNTDTPQASGRILLTRGTLNFRNGRYDLTRALITIPGRRGAEPTIDFQAESDIRGYHISINFNGTIARLQTSVRSDPELPEPDIVSLILTGSISGGDRSTIAGLGQTGLGLAQSILSASLSEQLERGTQRLFGLSRFSIDPLLVGRGNDPTARITIGQRIAKDLTVTYSQNLTSGVSGIDRVVLVEYRLSNRFSVVGIRNERGELGFDVRFRKKF
;
A
#
# COMPACT_ATOMS: atom_id res chain seq x y z
N MET A 1 6.47 29.94 4.61
CA MET A 1 7.31 30.79 5.49
C MET A 1 6.40 31.74 6.25
N SER A 2 6.59 31.93 7.56
CA SER A 2 5.68 32.76 8.37
C SER A 2 6.26 34.12 8.74
N ARG A 3 7.59 34.26 8.88
CA ARG A 3 8.34 35.52 9.10
C ARG A 3 9.78 35.35 8.59
N GLY A 4 10.38 36.39 8.03
CA GLY A 4 11.80 36.39 7.65
C GLY A 4 12.38 37.80 7.54
N ASN A 5 13.67 37.93 7.82
CA ASN A 5 14.44 39.15 7.77
C ASN A 5 15.77 38.89 7.05
N GLY A 6 16.21 39.83 6.22
CA GLY A 6 17.49 39.71 5.56
C GLY A 6 18.01 41.04 5.05
N GLN A 7 19.31 41.08 4.79
CA GLN A 7 20.02 42.21 4.21
C GLN A 7 20.69 41.78 2.91
N ILE A 8 20.41 42.53 1.86
CA ILE A 8 21.02 42.33 0.55
C ILE A 8 21.72 43.62 0.15
N ARG A 9 23.03 43.53 -0.07
CA ARG A 9 23.86 44.64 -0.52
C ARG A 9 24.07 44.55 -2.02
N PHE A 10 23.69 45.60 -2.72
CA PHE A 10 23.83 45.71 -4.17
C PHE A 10 24.88 46.75 -4.55
N THR A 11 25.60 46.46 -5.62
CA THR A 11 26.57 47.35 -6.27
C THR A 11 26.46 47.17 -7.79
N SER A 12 27.23 47.94 -8.57
CA SER A 12 27.26 47.82 -10.03
C SER A 12 27.79 46.48 -10.56
N ASN A 13 28.58 45.76 -9.77
CA ASN A 13 29.27 44.53 -10.16
C ASN A 13 28.96 43.30 -9.30
N GLN A 14 28.22 43.46 -8.19
CA GLN A 14 27.83 42.34 -7.32
C GLN A 14 26.52 42.60 -6.58
N ALA A 15 25.79 41.52 -6.33
CA ALA A 15 24.69 41.44 -5.37
C ALA A 15 25.07 40.42 -4.29
N VAL A 16 25.04 40.81 -3.03
CA VAL A 16 25.44 39.96 -1.89
C VAL A 16 24.30 39.87 -0.90
N ILE A 17 23.88 38.67 -0.57
CA ILE A 17 23.00 38.35 0.55
C ILE A 17 23.88 38.18 1.77
N GLU A 18 23.95 39.21 2.62
CA GLU A 18 24.79 39.20 3.82
C GLU A 18 24.21 38.23 4.86
N SER A 19 22.89 38.24 5.00
CA SER A 19 22.14 37.21 5.70
C SER A 19 20.68 37.30 5.30
N PHE A 20 20.03 36.16 5.16
CA PHE A 20 18.59 36.03 5.16
C PHE A 20 18.24 34.94 6.15
N ALA A 21 17.33 35.19 7.08
CA ALA A 21 16.83 34.22 8.03
C ALA A 21 15.30 34.22 8.00
N GLY A 22 14.71 33.03 8.06
CA GLY A 22 13.25 32.87 8.05
C GLY A 22 12.79 31.66 8.83
N ALA A 23 11.54 31.71 9.30
CA ALA A 23 10.89 30.60 9.99
C ALA A 23 10.03 29.77 9.02
N THR A 24 10.11 28.44 9.17
CA THR A 24 9.28 27.48 8.42
C THR A 24 7.94 27.25 9.12
N PRO A 25 6.89 26.87 8.38
CA PRO A 25 5.69 26.30 8.98
C PRO A 25 6.10 25.02 9.73
N GLY A 26 6.00 25.02 11.06
CA GLY A 26 6.46 23.90 11.90
C GLY A 26 7.57 24.27 12.90
N GLY A 27 8.07 25.51 12.89
CA GLY A 27 8.98 26.02 13.92
C GLY A 27 10.47 25.88 13.60
N GLY A 28 10.83 25.33 12.44
CA GLY A 28 12.21 25.30 11.95
C GLY A 28 12.70 26.64 11.41
N THR A 29 13.97 26.70 11.09
CA THR A 29 14.64 27.90 10.55
C THR A 29 15.30 27.62 9.23
N ILE A 30 15.39 28.65 8.38
CA ILE A 30 16.15 28.65 7.13
C ILE A 30 17.02 29.88 7.12
N SER A 31 18.31 29.72 6.84
CA SER A 31 19.23 30.82 6.57
C SER A 31 19.84 30.71 5.19
N ILE A 32 19.95 31.83 4.47
CA ILE A 32 20.55 31.91 3.13
C ILE A 32 21.62 32.99 3.14
N GLU A 33 22.77 32.67 2.54
CA GLU A 33 23.91 33.56 2.38
C GLU A 33 24.53 33.38 0.99
N GLY A 34 25.34 34.34 0.56
CA GLY A 34 26.09 34.25 -0.70
C GLY A 34 25.84 35.43 -1.62
N GLY A 35 25.99 35.24 -2.93
CA GLY A 35 25.83 36.34 -3.86
C GLY A 35 25.98 35.97 -5.33
N ALA A 36 25.91 37.00 -6.15
CA ALA A 36 26.07 36.93 -7.59
C ALA A 36 26.99 38.05 -8.09
N ALA A 37 27.90 37.70 -8.99
CA ALA A 37 28.64 38.65 -9.79
C ALA A 37 27.74 39.17 -10.92
N LEU A 38 27.74 40.48 -11.13
CA LEU A 38 26.93 41.18 -12.11
C LEU A 38 27.81 41.78 -13.21
N SER A 39 27.36 41.68 -14.45
CA SER A 39 27.89 42.44 -15.58
C SER A 39 26.75 43.23 -16.20
N GLY A 40 26.82 44.57 -16.14
CA GLY A 40 25.72 45.43 -16.58
C GLY A 40 24.40 45.15 -15.85
N LEU A 41 24.47 44.93 -14.53
CA LEU A 41 23.33 44.52 -13.67
C LEU A 41 22.72 43.14 -13.99
N VAL A 42 23.34 42.36 -14.88
CA VAL A 42 22.92 40.99 -15.19
C VAL A 42 23.80 39.99 -14.46
N PRO A 43 23.25 39.04 -13.67
CA PRO A 43 24.03 37.98 -13.04
C PRO A 43 24.78 37.14 -14.09
N VAL A 44 26.10 37.04 -13.93
CA VAL A 44 26.96 36.20 -14.78
C VAL A 44 27.41 34.93 -14.06
N GLN A 45 27.56 34.98 -12.74
CA GLN A 45 27.92 33.87 -11.89
C GLN A 45 27.30 34.06 -10.50
N TRP A 46 26.92 32.99 -9.84
CA TRP A 46 26.36 33.02 -8.48
C TRP A 46 26.81 31.83 -7.66
N ARG A 47 26.76 32.03 -6.35
CA ARG A 47 26.90 31.00 -5.33
C ARG A 47 26.05 31.40 -4.13
N LEU A 48 25.07 30.57 -3.82
CA LEU A 48 24.16 30.73 -2.71
C LEU A 48 24.27 29.50 -1.82
N GLU A 49 24.43 29.72 -0.53
CA GLU A 49 24.39 28.66 0.48
C GLU A 49 23.10 28.81 1.28
N ALA A 50 22.37 27.72 1.44
CA ALA A 50 21.18 27.66 2.26
C ALA A 50 21.35 26.57 3.32
N LYS A 51 21.05 26.94 4.56
CA LYS A 51 20.98 26.05 5.72
C LYS A 51 19.55 26.01 6.21
N ALA A 52 19.05 24.82 6.50
CA ALA A 52 17.75 24.60 7.08
C ALA A 52 17.90 23.73 8.34
N ASP A 53 17.25 24.12 9.43
CA ASP A 53 17.21 23.38 10.68
C ASP A 53 15.75 23.09 11.05
N GLN A 54 15.45 21.81 11.33
CA GLN A 54 14.11 21.32 11.64
C GLN A 54 13.05 21.73 10.62
N MET A 55 13.38 21.67 9.32
CA MET A 55 12.43 21.97 8.25
C MET A 55 11.41 20.84 8.13
N GLY A 56 10.15 21.15 8.41
CA GLY A 56 9.02 20.26 8.16
C GLY A 56 8.57 20.33 6.70
N VAL A 57 8.53 19.18 6.03
CA VAL A 57 8.02 19.01 4.66
C VAL A 57 7.13 17.77 4.58
N GLU A 58 6.14 17.83 3.70
CA GLU A 58 5.39 16.64 3.31
C GLU A 58 6.03 16.04 2.06
N TYR A 59 7.13 15.30 2.27
CA TYR A 59 7.81 14.61 1.19
C TYR A 59 8.52 13.36 1.73
N PRO A 60 8.35 12.18 1.12
CA PRO A 60 7.48 11.90 -0.03
C PRO A 60 6.00 12.14 0.25
N LYS A 61 5.15 12.05 -0.78
CA LYS A 61 3.70 12.19 -0.62
C LYS A 61 3.19 11.34 0.55
N ASP A 62 2.27 11.90 1.34
CA ASP A 62 1.71 11.27 2.55
C ASP A 62 2.73 10.96 3.66
N THR A 63 3.94 11.55 3.60
CA THR A 63 5.00 11.38 4.59
C THR A 63 5.32 12.70 5.26
N GLN A 64 5.16 12.75 6.59
CA GLN A 64 5.61 13.90 7.37
C GLN A 64 7.10 13.77 7.66
N THR A 65 7.90 14.63 7.05
CA THR A 65 9.36 14.60 7.14
C THR A 65 9.87 15.87 7.81
N VAL A 66 10.74 15.70 8.79
CA VAL A 66 11.51 16.78 9.43
C VAL A 66 12.98 16.53 9.11
N LEU A 67 13.64 17.52 8.52
CA LEU A 67 15.02 17.40 8.08
C LEU A 67 15.84 18.66 8.37
N ASP A 68 17.15 18.46 8.48
CA ASP A 68 18.15 19.50 8.35
C ASP A 68 18.76 19.43 6.97
N ALA A 69 19.12 20.56 6.39
CA ALA A 69 19.78 20.59 5.09
C ALA A 69 20.85 21.66 5.05
N GLN A 70 21.95 21.35 4.36
CA GLN A 70 22.93 22.34 3.93
C GLN A 70 23.14 22.13 2.44
N VAL A 71 22.69 23.09 1.64
CA VAL A 71 22.73 23.03 0.18
C VAL A 71 23.40 24.27 -0.38
N THR A 72 24.16 24.08 -1.45
CA THR A 72 24.80 25.14 -2.22
C THR A 72 24.24 25.12 -3.64
N LEU A 73 23.75 26.27 -4.09
CA LEU A 73 23.40 26.51 -5.48
C LEU A 73 24.48 27.41 -6.08
N GLU A 74 25.28 26.87 -7.00
CA GLU A 74 26.29 27.63 -7.72
C GLU A 74 26.17 27.43 -9.22
N GLY A 75 26.51 28.46 -9.99
CA GLY A 75 26.31 28.39 -11.42
C GLY A 75 26.61 29.67 -12.17
N ASN A 76 26.32 29.61 -13.46
CA ASN A 76 26.40 30.71 -14.40
C ASN A 76 25.24 30.61 -15.40
N ARG A 77 25.21 31.52 -16.38
CA ARG A 77 24.12 31.60 -17.39
C ARG A 77 23.99 30.37 -18.32
N LYS A 78 24.82 29.34 -18.19
CA LYS A 78 24.74 28.10 -18.96
C LYS A 78 24.29 26.90 -18.12
N LEU A 79 24.75 26.82 -16.89
CA LEU A 79 24.56 25.66 -16.02
C LEU A 79 24.57 26.11 -14.55
N GLN A 80 23.71 25.50 -13.76
CA GLN A 80 23.78 25.58 -12.30
C GLN A 80 23.76 24.19 -11.67
N VAL A 81 24.41 24.07 -10.52
CA VAL A 81 24.52 22.86 -9.73
C VAL A 81 23.96 23.14 -8.34
N LEU A 82 23.02 22.31 -7.91
CA LEU A 82 22.50 22.27 -6.56
C LEU A 82 23.09 21.03 -5.87
N SER A 83 24.03 21.26 -4.95
CA SER A 83 24.72 20.20 -4.22
C SER A 83 24.56 20.35 -2.72
N GLY A 84 24.65 19.25 -1.97
CA GLY A 84 24.58 19.32 -0.52
C GLY A 84 24.10 18.05 0.16
N ASN A 85 23.83 18.20 1.46
CA ASN A 85 23.40 17.11 2.32
C ASN A 85 22.07 17.46 2.98
N ALA A 86 21.21 16.47 3.16
CA ALA A 86 20.01 16.55 3.96
C ALA A 86 19.99 15.40 4.97
N GLN A 87 19.80 15.71 6.24
CA GLN A 87 19.66 14.75 7.32
C GLN A 87 18.22 14.73 7.82
N VAL A 88 17.54 13.61 7.63
CA VAL A 88 16.18 13.39 8.09
C VAL A 88 16.21 13.06 9.58
N ARG A 89 15.69 13.99 10.40
CA ARG A 89 15.50 13.79 11.84
C ARG A 89 14.33 12.87 12.15
N ARG A 90 13.30 12.90 11.29
CA ARG A 90 12.10 12.06 11.42
C ARG A 90 11.39 12.02 10.08
N ALA A 91 11.01 10.84 9.61
CA ALA A 91 10.02 10.69 8.55
C ALA A 91 8.98 9.68 9.00
N ALA A 92 7.72 10.10 9.07
CA ALA A 92 6.61 9.26 9.49
C ALA A 92 5.65 9.04 8.33
N TYR A 93 5.56 7.79 7.87
CA TYR A 93 4.57 7.34 6.90
C TYR A 93 3.43 6.65 7.64
N THR A 94 2.26 7.29 7.68
CA THR A 94 1.11 6.83 8.46
C THR A 94 -0.12 6.49 7.63
N ARG A 95 0.00 6.53 6.30
CA ARG A 95 -1.12 6.21 5.43
C ARG A 95 -1.40 4.71 5.46
N ASP A 96 -2.67 4.38 5.62
CA ASP A 96 -3.14 3.00 5.48
C ASP A 96 -2.93 2.52 4.04
N LEU A 97 -2.39 1.31 3.92
CA LEU A 97 -2.12 0.64 2.67
C LEU A 97 -3.12 -0.49 2.48
N THR A 98 -3.69 -0.59 1.29
CA THR A 98 -4.40 -1.80 0.88
C THR A 98 -3.39 -2.77 0.30
N LEU A 99 -3.65 -4.07 0.44
CA LEU A 99 -2.79 -5.08 -0.16
C LEU A 99 -2.82 -5.00 -1.70
N GLU A 100 -3.96 -4.63 -2.26
CA GLU A 100 -4.10 -4.38 -3.69
C GLU A 100 -3.14 -3.30 -4.17
N GLU A 101 -3.01 -2.19 -3.44
CA GLU A 101 -2.09 -1.12 -3.76
C GLU A 101 -0.62 -1.57 -3.67
N LEU A 102 -0.27 -2.39 -2.67
CA LEU A 102 1.08 -2.93 -2.54
C LEU A 102 1.45 -3.85 -3.71
N ILE A 103 0.52 -4.69 -4.16
CA ILE A 103 0.73 -5.67 -5.23
C ILE A 103 0.74 -5.01 -6.61
N THR A 104 -0.25 -4.16 -6.88
CA THR A 104 -0.46 -3.59 -8.21
C THR A 104 0.49 -2.43 -8.49
N THR A 105 0.90 -1.71 -7.46
CA THR A 105 1.69 -0.49 -7.63
C THR A 105 3.05 -0.52 -6.92
N GLY A 106 3.36 -1.55 -6.13
CA GLY A 106 4.59 -1.61 -5.34
C GLY A 106 4.56 -0.73 -4.09
N GLY A 107 3.40 -0.18 -3.71
CA GLY A 107 3.21 0.65 -2.53
C GLY A 107 3.86 2.04 -2.63
N PRO A 108 4.39 2.62 -1.52
CA PRO A 108 4.96 3.97 -1.52
C PRO A 108 6.29 4.08 -2.31
N PHE A 109 6.76 3.00 -2.92
CA PHE A 109 8.04 2.92 -3.64
C PHE A 109 7.89 3.01 -5.16
N GLN A 110 6.76 3.54 -5.65
CA GLN A 110 6.50 3.73 -7.08
C GLN A 110 7.58 4.56 -7.80
N PRO A 111 7.73 4.40 -9.13
CA PRO A 111 8.59 5.26 -9.95
C PRO A 111 8.29 6.75 -9.81
N ASP A 112 7.06 7.14 -9.46
CA ASP A 112 6.69 8.53 -9.18
C ASP A 112 7.49 9.13 -8.02
N PHE A 113 7.93 8.32 -7.04
CA PHE A 113 8.90 8.72 -6.00
C PHE A 113 10.27 9.07 -6.60
N LEU A 114 10.65 8.46 -7.73
CA LEU A 114 11.90 8.72 -8.44
C LEU A 114 11.76 9.85 -9.48
N GLU A 115 10.56 10.05 -10.04
CA GLU A 115 10.29 11.03 -11.09
C GLU A 115 9.88 12.41 -10.54
N THR A 116 9.20 12.45 -9.39
CA THR A 116 8.88 13.71 -8.69
C THR A 116 9.90 13.98 -7.59
N GLY A 117 11.09 14.46 -7.97
CA GLY A 117 12.03 15.00 -6.97
C GLY A 117 11.35 16.08 -6.10
N PRO A 118 11.86 16.41 -4.90
CA PRO A 118 11.23 17.36 -3.97
C PRO A 118 11.18 18.82 -4.49
N GLY A 119 11.54 19.07 -5.75
CA GLY A 119 11.55 20.40 -6.36
C GLY A 119 10.33 20.63 -7.25
N GLY A 120 9.34 21.35 -6.71
CA GLY A 120 8.47 22.17 -7.57
C GLY A 120 9.32 23.15 -8.38
N SER A 121 8.88 23.46 -9.60
CA SER A 121 9.52 24.32 -10.60
C SER A 121 9.72 25.77 -10.12
N GLY A 122 10.64 25.99 -9.19
CA GLY A 122 10.87 27.28 -8.51
C GLY A 122 12.29 27.84 -8.62
N GLY A 123 13.17 27.24 -9.42
CA GLY A 123 14.47 27.85 -9.74
C GLY A 123 14.32 29.07 -10.66
N PRO A 124 15.29 30.00 -10.71
CA PRO A 124 15.28 31.09 -11.69
C PRO A 124 15.23 30.48 -13.10
N SER A 125 14.07 30.63 -13.74
CA SER A 125 13.82 30.61 -15.18
C SER A 125 14.81 29.79 -16.05
N GLY A 126 14.42 28.55 -16.39
CA GLY A 126 14.85 27.87 -17.63
C GLY A 126 16.32 27.43 -17.74
N LEU A 127 17.14 27.56 -16.69
CA LEU A 127 18.53 27.09 -16.71
C LEU A 127 18.62 25.60 -16.34
N PRO A 128 19.39 24.79 -17.09
CA PRO A 128 19.69 23.41 -16.71
C PRO A 128 20.29 23.39 -15.31
N THR A 129 19.63 22.64 -14.42
CA THR A 129 20.03 22.50 -13.01
C THR A 129 20.39 21.06 -12.73
N VAL A 130 21.66 20.83 -12.41
CA VAL A 130 22.18 19.51 -12.01
C VAL A 130 22.07 19.38 -10.50
N LEU A 131 21.57 18.24 -10.05
CA LEU A 131 21.42 17.87 -8.65
C LEU A 131 22.60 16.98 -8.23
N ASP A 132 23.11 17.18 -7.03
CA ASP A 132 23.99 16.26 -6.31
C ASP A 132 23.70 16.33 -4.81
N LEU A 133 22.59 15.71 -4.41
CA LEU A 133 22.08 15.76 -3.04
C LEU A 133 22.25 14.40 -2.37
N HIS A 134 22.79 14.41 -1.15
CA HIS A 134 22.93 13.22 -0.30
C HIS A 134 21.94 13.31 0.86
N ILE A 135 21.00 12.38 0.90
CA ILE A 135 19.94 12.33 1.88
C ILE A 135 20.18 11.14 2.80
N THR A 136 20.22 11.40 4.10
CA THR A 136 20.48 10.40 5.14
C THR A 136 19.36 10.41 6.15
N ALA A 137 18.88 9.24 6.53
CA ALA A 137 17.90 9.04 7.58
C ALA A 137 18.43 7.91 8.47
N ASP A 138 19.05 8.24 9.60
CA ASP A 138 19.68 7.22 10.45
C ASP A 138 18.73 6.79 11.57
N ASN A 139 18.03 5.67 11.37
CA ASN A 139 17.11 5.12 12.36
C ASN A 139 15.95 6.10 12.70
N THR A 140 15.58 6.94 11.74
CA THR A 140 14.56 7.99 11.84
C THR A 140 13.37 7.80 10.90
N LEU A 141 13.39 6.74 10.07
CA LEU A 141 12.24 6.36 9.25
C LEU A 141 11.27 5.53 10.08
N ILE A 142 10.03 5.97 10.13
CA ILE A 142 8.95 5.34 10.87
C ILE A 142 7.84 5.03 9.88
N VAL A 143 7.55 3.74 9.71
CA VAL A 143 6.39 3.26 8.95
C VAL A 143 5.38 2.78 9.97
N LYS A 144 4.22 3.43 10.05
CA LYS A 144 3.19 3.06 11.03
C LYS A 144 1.80 3.16 10.42
N ASN A 145 1.27 2.03 9.95
CA ASN A 145 -0.04 1.94 9.32
C ASN A 145 -0.75 0.62 9.70
N ASN A 146 -1.91 0.37 9.10
CA ASN A 146 -2.68 -0.86 9.28
C ASN A 146 -1.90 -2.18 9.02
N LEU A 147 -0.85 -2.15 8.18
CA LEU A 147 -0.08 -3.34 7.79
C LEU A 147 1.27 -3.45 8.47
N ALA A 148 1.86 -2.35 8.94
CA ALA A 148 3.24 -2.32 9.40
C ALA A 148 3.47 -1.29 10.51
N ASP A 149 4.24 -1.68 11.52
CA ASP A 149 4.90 -0.80 12.48
C ASP A 149 6.39 -1.12 12.45
N ALA A 150 7.17 -0.31 11.74
CA ALA A 150 8.58 -0.59 11.48
C ALA A 150 9.43 0.68 11.59
N LEU A 151 10.69 0.47 11.96
CA LEU A 151 11.68 1.53 12.08
C LEU A 151 12.93 1.18 11.26
N GLY A 152 13.49 2.20 10.60
CA GLY A 152 14.65 1.99 9.75
C GLY A 152 15.44 3.22 9.37
N SER A 153 16.37 2.98 8.46
CA SER A 153 17.30 3.96 7.92
C SER A 153 17.20 4.05 6.40
N ALA A 154 17.60 5.18 5.83
CA ALA A 154 17.79 5.32 4.40
C ALA A 154 19.02 6.16 4.05
N TYR A 155 19.62 5.81 2.93
CA TYR A 155 20.73 6.53 2.32
C TYR A 155 20.40 6.68 0.84
N ILE A 156 20.05 7.89 0.43
CA ILE A 156 19.58 8.19 -0.93
C ILE A 156 20.46 9.28 -1.52
N ASN A 157 20.97 9.06 -2.73
CA ASN A 157 21.63 10.08 -3.53
C ASN A 157 20.71 10.47 -4.67
N LEU A 158 20.43 11.76 -4.80
CA LEU A 158 19.66 12.35 -5.88
C LEU A 158 20.60 13.11 -6.80
N ARG A 159 20.76 12.60 -8.02
CA ARG A 159 21.64 13.15 -9.05
C ARG A 159 20.92 13.43 -10.36
N GLY A 160 21.60 14.09 -11.30
CA GLY A 160 21.07 14.33 -12.64
C GLY A 160 20.36 15.68 -12.76
N ASN A 161 19.64 15.90 -13.85
CA ASN A 161 18.99 17.18 -14.08
C ASN A 161 17.67 17.28 -13.30
N THR A 162 17.24 18.48 -12.95
CA THR A 162 15.94 18.70 -12.29
C THR A 162 14.76 18.20 -13.15
N ASP A 163 14.90 18.19 -14.48
CA ASP A 163 13.89 17.61 -15.39
C ASP A 163 13.92 16.08 -15.46
N THR A 164 15.04 15.47 -15.08
CA THR A 164 15.28 14.01 -15.16
C THR A 164 16.11 13.55 -13.97
N PRO A 165 15.57 13.66 -12.74
CA PRO A 165 16.30 13.26 -11.56
C PRO A 165 16.56 11.75 -11.57
N GLN A 166 17.68 11.36 -10.97
CA GLN A 166 18.10 9.98 -10.77
C GLN A 166 18.34 9.76 -9.29
N ALA A 167 17.40 9.09 -8.64
CA ALA A 167 17.57 8.65 -7.26
C ALA A 167 18.23 7.26 -7.22
N SER A 168 19.22 7.10 -6.35
CA SER A 168 19.95 5.86 -6.08
C SER A 168 20.14 5.68 -4.59
N GLY A 169 20.22 4.46 -4.09
CA GLY A 169 20.46 4.27 -2.66
C GLY A 169 19.84 3.01 -2.08
N ARG A 170 19.65 3.03 -0.76
CA ARG A 170 19.08 1.91 -0.02
C ARG A 170 18.23 2.37 1.15
N ILE A 171 17.17 1.61 1.42
CA ILE A 171 16.31 1.76 2.59
C ILE A 171 16.41 0.44 3.36
N LEU A 172 16.67 0.52 4.66
CA LEU A 172 16.85 -0.63 5.54
C LEU A 172 15.88 -0.51 6.72
N LEU A 173 14.95 -1.44 6.84
CA LEU A 173 14.13 -1.63 8.03
C LEU A 173 14.77 -2.76 8.85
N THR A 174 15.20 -2.44 10.06
CA THR A 174 15.95 -3.39 10.93
C THR A 174 15.08 -4.10 11.93
N ARG A 175 13.89 -3.56 12.22
CA ARG A 175 12.94 -4.12 13.15
C ARG A 175 11.55 -3.58 12.86
N GLY A 176 10.56 -4.42 13.10
CA GLY A 176 9.17 -4.03 13.00
C GLY A 176 8.24 -5.21 13.13
N THR A 177 6.96 -4.92 13.07
CA THR A 177 5.89 -5.90 13.07
C THR A 177 5.00 -5.63 11.89
N LEU A 178 4.57 -6.69 11.22
CA LEU A 178 3.67 -6.64 10.10
C LEU A 178 2.39 -7.35 10.50
N ASN A 179 1.28 -6.68 10.25
CA ASN A 179 -0.04 -7.21 10.49
C ASN A 179 -0.60 -7.65 9.14
N PHE A 180 -0.73 -8.96 8.97
CA PHE A 180 -1.33 -9.54 7.78
C PHE A 180 -2.48 -10.43 8.20
N ARG A 181 -3.70 -10.03 7.82
CA ARG A 181 -4.95 -10.64 8.30
C ARG A 181 -5.02 -10.67 9.83
N ASN A 182 -5.21 -11.86 10.41
CA ASN A 182 -5.22 -12.08 11.85
C ASN A 182 -3.86 -12.55 12.39
N GLY A 183 -2.81 -12.55 11.56
CA GLY A 183 -1.45 -12.96 11.91
C GLY A 183 -0.52 -11.76 12.12
N ARG A 184 0.31 -11.86 13.15
CA ARG A 184 1.43 -10.93 13.39
C ARG A 184 2.71 -11.59 12.92
N TYR A 185 3.46 -10.87 12.11
CA TYR A 185 4.76 -11.29 11.58
C TYR A 185 5.82 -10.32 12.09
N ASP A 186 6.89 -10.83 12.67
CA ASP A 186 8.01 -10.01 13.10
C ASP A 186 8.97 -9.83 11.92
N LEU A 187 9.22 -8.57 11.56
CA LEU A 187 10.14 -8.19 10.50
C LEU A 187 11.57 -8.31 11.01
N THR A 188 12.32 -9.25 10.47
CA THR A 188 13.74 -9.43 10.80
C THR A 188 14.64 -8.59 9.90
N ARG A 189 14.27 -8.41 8.63
CA ARG A 189 15.03 -7.59 7.67
C ARG A 189 14.15 -7.13 6.53
N ALA A 190 14.22 -5.85 6.16
CA ALA A 190 13.84 -5.42 4.81
C ALA A 190 14.88 -4.46 4.25
N LEU A 191 15.44 -4.81 3.11
CA LEU A 191 16.37 -3.99 2.33
C LEU A 191 15.73 -3.70 0.97
N ILE A 192 15.57 -2.42 0.67
CA ILE A 192 15.12 -1.95 -0.64
C ILE A 192 16.31 -1.24 -1.27
N THR A 193 16.72 -1.66 -2.46
CA THR A 193 17.83 -1.08 -3.21
C THR A 193 17.30 -0.35 -4.44
N ILE A 194 17.68 0.92 -4.56
CA ILE A 194 17.28 1.80 -5.66
C ILE A 194 18.48 1.91 -6.62
N PRO A 195 18.36 1.41 -7.87
CA PRO A 195 19.49 1.17 -8.77
C PRO A 195 20.09 2.43 -9.42
N GLY A 196 19.50 3.62 -9.25
CA GLY A 196 20.10 4.86 -9.78
C GLY A 196 19.96 5.05 -11.28
N ARG A 197 19.05 4.32 -11.94
CA ARG A 197 18.83 4.41 -13.38
C ARG A 197 17.35 4.59 -13.66
N ARG A 198 17.03 5.47 -14.61
CA ARG A 198 15.64 5.71 -15.02
C ARG A 198 15.03 4.43 -15.58
N GLY A 199 13.83 4.09 -15.11
CA GLY A 199 13.11 2.89 -15.52
C GLY A 199 13.64 1.58 -14.94
N ALA A 200 14.69 1.60 -14.12
CA ALA A 200 15.14 0.41 -13.42
C ALA A 200 14.31 0.21 -12.14
N GLU A 201 13.73 -0.97 -11.98
CA GLU A 201 12.93 -1.33 -10.82
C GLU A 201 13.79 -1.47 -9.55
N PRO A 202 13.33 -0.98 -8.39
CA PRO A 202 13.94 -1.30 -7.12
C PRO A 202 13.95 -2.82 -6.86
N THR A 203 15.01 -3.30 -6.22
CA THR A 203 15.05 -4.67 -5.71
C THR A 203 14.72 -4.68 -4.23
N ILE A 204 14.00 -5.71 -3.80
CA ILE A 204 13.56 -5.91 -2.43
C ILE A 204 14.17 -7.22 -1.94
N ASP A 205 14.72 -7.18 -0.74
CA ASP A 205 15.16 -8.33 0.06
C ASP A 205 14.48 -8.21 1.41
N PHE A 206 13.47 -9.02 1.63
CA PHE A 206 12.61 -8.95 2.80
C PHE A 206 12.54 -10.31 3.47
N GLN A 207 12.60 -10.31 4.79
CA GLN A 207 12.45 -11.47 5.65
C GLN A 207 11.55 -11.15 6.84
N ALA A 208 10.60 -12.05 7.10
CA ALA A 208 9.72 -11.99 8.25
C ALA A 208 9.48 -13.38 8.83
N GLU A 209 9.18 -13.42 10.12
CA GLU A 209 8.95 -14.65 10.87
C GLU A 209 7.63 -14.58 11.65
N SER A 210 6.98 -15.71 11.88
CA SER A 210 5.74 -15.78 12.68
C SER A 210 5.52 -17.17 13.23
N ASP A 211 4.95 -17.26 14.43
CA ASP A 211 4.54 -18.54 15.03
C ASP A 211 3.04 -18.75 14.83
N ILE A 212 2.68 -19.73 13.99
CA ILE A 212 1.28 -20.05 13.66
C ILE A 212 0.98 -21.47 14.12
N ARG A 213 0.08 -21.62 15.11
CA ARG A 213 -0.35 -22.93 15.65
C ARG A 213 0.80 -23.85 16.08
N GLY A 214 1.89 -23.27 16.59
CA GLY A 214 3.07 -23.99 17.05
C GLY A 214 4.09 -24.33 15.96
N TYR A 215 3.90 -23.82 14.73
CA TYR A 215 4.90 -23.87 13.66
C TYR A 215 5.59 -22.51 13.55
N HIS A 216 6.92 -22.51 13.60
CA HIS A 216 7.72 -21.32 13.33
C HIS A 216 7.88 -21.16 11.83
N ILE A 217 7.28 -20.12 11.25
CA ILE A 217 7.24 -19.88 9.82
C ILE A 217 8.20 -18.74 9.47
N SER A 218 9.08 -18.97 8.50
CA SER A 218 9.96 -17.96 7.93
C SER A 218 9.56 -17.68 6.48
N ILE A 219 9.35 -16.41 6.14
CA ILE A 219 8.98 -15.94 4.81
C ILE A 219 10.11 -15.05 4.29
N ASN A 220 10.54 -15.29 3.05
CA ASN A 220 11.49 -14.44 2.36
C ASN A 220 10.98 -14.06 0.97
N PHE A 221 11.05 -12.76 0.66
CA PHE A 221 10.81 -12.22 -0.67
C PHE A 221 12.08 -11.57 -1.21
N ASN A 222 12.49 -11.95 -2.42
CA ASN A 222 13.69 -11.42 -3.08
C ASN A 222 13.44 -11.09 -4.55
N GLY A 223 13.95 -9.95 -5.02
CA GLY A 223 13.91 -9.57 -6.43
C GLY A 223 13.19 -8.25 -6.69
N THR A 224 12.83 -7.98 -7.93
CA THR A 224 12.00 -6.81 -8.28
C THR A 224 10.52 -7.17 -8.17
N ILE A 225 9.63 -6.17 -8.14
CA ILE A 225 8.18 -6.40 -8.11
C ILE A 225 7.72 -7.29 -9.27
N ALA A 226 8.26 -7.08 -10.49
CA ALA A 226 7.92 -7.88 -11.65
C ALA A 226 8.46 -9.32 -11.60
N ARG A 227 9.54 -9.58 -10.84
CA ARG A 227 10.23 -10.87 -10.75
C ARG A 227 10.50 -11.26 -9.30
N LEU A 228 9.47 -11.17 -8.47
CA LEU A 228 9.58 -11.47 -7.05
C LEU A 228 9.62 -12.98 -6.84
N GLN A 229 10.73 -13.45 -6.28
CA GLN A 229 10.90 -14.81 -5.79
C GLN A 229 10.43 -14.86 -4.34
N THR A 230 9.59 -15.84 -4.03
CA THR A 230 9.11 -16.08 -2.67
C THR A 230 9.65 -17.42 -2.21
N SER A 231 10.13 -17.49 -0.98
CA SER A 231 10.45 -18.75 -0.32
C SER A 231 9.84 -18.77 1.08
N VAL A 232 9.28 -19.91 1.45
CA VAL A 232 8.60 -20.10 2.72
C VAL A 232 9.13 -21.37 3.36
N ARG A 233 9.38 -21.32 4.67
CA ARG A 233 9.85 -22.47 5.47
C ARG A 233 9.08 -22.54 6.77
N SER A 234 8.94 -23.74 7.32
CA SER A 234 8.39 -23.96 8.64
C SER A 234 9.28 -24.89 9.45
N ASP A 235 9.25 -24.71 10.77
CA ASP A 235 9.79 -25.65 11.75
C ASP A 235 8.67 -26.02 12.75
N PRO A 236 8.23 -27.30 12.82
CA PRO A 236 8.66 -28.46 12.01
C PRO A 236 8.39 -28.33 10.49
N GLU A 237 9.15 -29.07 9.67
CA GLU A 237 9.08 -28.99 8.20
C GLU A 237 7.70 -29.43 7.66
N LEU A 238 7.08 -28.55 6.87
CA LEU A 238 5.82 -28.80 6.17
C LEU A 238 6.02 -28.61 4.66
N PRO A 239 5.19 -29.28 3.83
CA PRO A 239 5.13 -28.97 2.41
C PRO A 239 4.74 -27.50 2.18
N GLU A 240 5.39 -26.84 1.22
CA GLU A 240 5.14 -25.42 0.90
C GLU A 240 3.65 -25.05 0.73
N PRO A 241 2.80 -25.84 0.04
CA PRO A 241 1.36 -25.55 -0.06
C PRO A 241 0.64 -25.48 1.29
N ASP A 242 1.07 -26.30 2.26
CA ASP A 242 0.50 -26.34 3.61
C ASP A 242 0.93 -25.11 4.42
N ILE A 243 2.17 -24.63 4.23
CA ILE A 243 2.66 -23.38 4.84
C ILE A 243 1.91 -22.18 4.27
N VAL A 244 1.72 -22.13 2.94
CA VAL A 244 0.94 -21.07 2.29
C VAL A 244 -0.51 -21.09 2.80
N SER A 245 -1.13 -22.27 2.95
CA SER A 245 -2.45 -22.39 3.54
C SER A 245 -2.49 -21.87 4.99
N LEU A 246 -1.49 -22.20 5.81
CA LEU A 246 -1.38 -21.70 7.18
C LEU A 246 -1.28 -20.16 7.24
N ILE A 247 -0.49 -19.56 6.35
CA ILE A 247 -0.36 -18.09 6.25
C ILE A 247 -1.69 -17.44 5.82
N LEU A 248 -2.38 -18.04 4.85
CA LEU A 248 -3.59 -17.47 4.27
C LEU A 248 -4.83 -17.70 5.14
N THR A 249 -5.13 -18.95 5.49
CA THR A 249 -6.38 -19.34 6.16
C THR A 249 -6.20 -19.58 7.66
N GLY A 250 -4.96 -19.60 8.16
CA GLY A 250 -4.67 -20.00 9.53
C GLY A 250 -4.82 -21.51 9.77
N SER A 251 -5.02 -22.33 8.74
CA SER A 251 -5.21 -23.79 8.86
C SER A 251 -4.45 -24.56 7.78
N ILE A 252 -4.03 -25.78 8.10
CA ILE A 252 -3.47 -26.72 7.12
C ILE A 252 -4.61 -27.25 6.26
N SER A 253 -4.56 -27.04 4.95
CA SER A 253 -5.57 -27.55 4.02
C SER A 253 -5.29 -29.01 3.68
N GLY A 254 -6.13 -29.93 4.17
CA GLY A 254 -6.20 -31.30 3.64
C GLY A 254 -6.95 -31.42 2.31
N GLY A 255 -7.30 -30.29 1.66
CA GLY A 255 -8.16 -30.21 0.48
C GLY A 255 -7.45 -29.64 -0.76
N ASP A 256 -7.75 -30.27 -1.90
CA ASP A 256 -7.34 -30.02 -3.29
C ASP A 256 -6.01 -29.29 -3.55
N ARG A 257 -4.91 -30.04 -3.38
CA ARG A 257 -3.50 -29.68 -3.64
C ARG A 257 -3.21 -29.16 -5.06
N SER A 258 -4.12 -29.37 -6.01
CA SER A 258 -3.97 -29.03 -7.42
C SER A 258 -4.03 -27.52 -7.70
N THR A 259 -4.76 -26.76 -6.88
CA THR A 259 -4.92 -25.30 -7.04
C THR A 259 -3.82 -24.50 -6.36
N ILE A 260 -3.25 -25.01 -5.26
CA ILE A 260 -2.22 -24.30 -4.46
C ILE A 260 -0.81 -24.51 -5.02
N ALA A 261 -0.52 -25.66 -5.63
CA ALA A 261 0.81 -25.97 -6.19
C ALA A 261 1.24 -25.01 -7.33
N GLY A 262 0.30 -24.40 -8.05
CA GLY A 262 0.58 -23.39 -9.07
C GLY A 262 0.81 -21.96 -8.52
N LEU A 263 0.50 -21.72 -7.24
CA LEU A 263 0.53 -20.38 -6.63
C LEU A 263 1.89 -20.04 -6.00
N GLY A 264 2.65 -21.03 -5.50
CA GLY A 264 3.94 -20.82 -4.82
C GLY A 264 5.10 -20.45 -5.75
N GLN A 265 5.02 -20.77 -7.05
CA GLN A 265 6.15 -20.61 -7.97
C GLN A 265 6.35 -19.20 -8.52
N THR A 266 5.39 -18.29 -8.35
CA THR A 266 5.53 -16.89 -8.75
C THR A 266 4.99 -15.98 -7.66
N GLY A 267 5.74 -14.94 -7.27
CA GLY A 267 5.24 -13.95 -6.29
C GLY A 267 3.90 -13.32 -6.69
N LEU A 268 3.61 -13.27 -8.00
CA LEU A 268 2.33 -12.85 -8.57
C LEU A 268 1.18 -13.84 -8.29
N GLY A 269 1.43 -15.14 -8.24
CA GLY A 269 0.41 -16.16 -7.92
C GLY A 269 -0.05 -16.08 -6.46
N LEU A 270 0.89 -15.92 -5.53
CA LEU A 270 0.57 -15.62 -4.13
C LEU A 270 -0.19 -14.31 -4.01
N ALA A 271 0.28 -13.24 -4.67
CA ALA A 271 -0.39 -11.94 -4.67
C ALA A 271 -1.84 -12.01 -5.20
N GLN A 272 -2.08 -12.71 -6.31
CA GLN A 272 -3.41 -12.94 -6.89
C GLN A 272 -4.31 -13.77 -5.98
N SER A 273 -3.76 -14.76 -5.27
CA SER A 273 -4.52 -15.58 -4.30
C SER A 273 -4.90 -14.79 -3.04
N ILE A 274 -4.04 -13.87 -2.60
CA ILE A 274 -4.40 -12.98 -1.50
C ILE A 274 -5.43 -11.95 -1.98
N LEU A 275 -5.31 -11.43 -3.20
CA LEU A 275 -6.32 -10.56 -3.81
C LEU A 275 -7.68 -11.23 -3.91
N SER A 276 -7.75 -12.45 -4.45
CA SER A 276 -9.02 -13.20 -4.56
C SER A 276 -9.61 -13.55 -3.19
N ALA A 277 -8.76 -13.94 -2.23
CA ALA A 277 -9.18 -14.21 -0.86
C ALA A 277 -9.54 -12.92 -0.07
N SER A 278 -9.01 -11.76 -0.47
CA SER A 278 -9.38 -10.45 0.09
C SER A 278 -10.67 -9.90 -0.54
N LEU A 279 -10.95 -10.23 -1.80
CA LEU A 279 -12.23 -9.99 -2.46
C LEU A 279 -13.33 -10.82 -1.80
N SER A 280 -13.07 -12.09 -1.44
CA SER A 280 -14.05 -12.88 -0.68
C SER A 280 -14.28 -12.33 0.73
N GLU A 281 -13.23 -11.86 1.44
CA GLU A 281 -13.40 -11.20 2.75
C GLU A 281 -14.03 -9.79 2.66
N GLN A 282 -13.80 -9.04 1.58
CA GLN A 282 -14.47 -7.75 1.32
C GLN A 282 -15.91 -7.95 0.83
N LEU A 283 -16.23 -9.06 0.18
CA LEU A 283 -17.62 -9.48 0.01
C LEU A 283 -18.22 -9.91 1.35
N GLU A 284 -17.49 -10.52 2.28
CA GLU A 284 -18.03 -10.81 3.61
C GLU A 284 -18.20 -9.53 4.48
N ARG A 285 -17.26 -8.58 4.41
CA ARG A 285 -17.26 -7.34 5.23
C ARG A 285 -17.99 -6.16 4.60
N GLY A 286 -17.92 -6.01 3.28
CA GLY A 286 -18.56 -4.95 2.48
C GLY A 286 -20.05 -5.18 2.25
N THR A 287 -20.51 -6.44 2.26
CA THR A 287 -21.93 -6.76 2.19
C THR A 287 -22.67 -6.54 3.52
N GLN A 288 -21.94 -6.29 4.62
CA GLN A 288 -22.54 -5.90 5.91
C GLN A 288 -22.81 -4.39 6.07
N ARG A 289 -22.25 -3.51 5.23
CA ARG A 289 -22.31 -2.06 5.48
C ARG A 289 -22.87 -1.18 4.36
N LEU A 290 -23.00 -1.65 3.13
CA LEU A 290 -23.42 -0.78 2.01
C LEU A 290 -24.67 -1.21 1.25
N PHE A 291 -25.24 -2.38 1.53
CA PHE A 291 -26.56 -2.75 1.02
C PHE A 291 -27.35 -3.43 2.14
N GLY A 292 -28.60 -2.99 2.35
CA GLY A 292 -29.55 -3.61 3.28
C GLY A 292 -30.02 -5.01 2.85
N LEU A 293 -29.10 -5.89 2.46
CA LEU A 293 -29.34 -7.29 2.13
C LEU A 293 -29.57 -8.05 3.44
N SER A 294 -30.75 -8.63 3.60
CA SER A 294 -31.27 -9.03 4.91
C SER A 294 -30.94 -10.44 5.34
N ARG A 295 -30.27 -11.25 4.51
CA ARG A 295 -29.72 -12.55 4.89
C ARG A 295 -28.92 -13.16 3.76
N PHE A 296 -27.64 -13.38 3.99
CA PHE A 296 -26.87 -14.41 3.31
C PHE A 296 -26.59 -15.50 4.36
N SER A 297 -26.97 -16.74 4.07
CA SER A 297 -26.75 -17.89 4.96
C SER A 297 -26.10 -18.98 4.15
N ILE A 298 -24.95 -19.46 4.60
CA ILE A 298 -24.36 -20.73 4.17
C ILE A 298 -24.70 -21.69 5.30
N ASP A 299 -25.77 -22.47 5.13
CA ASP A 299 -26.18 -23.49 6.10
C ASP A 299 -25.61 -24.84 5.64
N PRO A 300 -24.49 -25.33 6.21
CA PRO A 300 -24.11 -26.72 6.06
C PRO A 300 -25.11 -27.56 6.86
N LEU A 301 -26.11 -28.13 6.18
CA LEU A 301 -27.02 -29.08 6.79
C LEU A 301 -26.29 -30.41 7.07
N LEU A 302 -25.77 -30.52 8.29
CA LEU A 302 -25.28 -31.76 8.91
C LEU A 302 -26.44 -32.70 9.27
N VAL A 303 -27.38 -32.98 8.36
CA VAL A 303 -28.37 -34.06 8.58
C VAL A 303 -28.78 -34.70 7.25
N GLY A 304 -28.18 -35.85 6.96
CA GLY A 304 -28.58 -36.77 5.91
C GLY A 304 -27.63 -37.96 5.87
N ARG A 305 -28.15 -39.19 5.97
CA ARG A 305 -27.34 -40.42 5.81
C ARG A 305 -26.90 -40.51 4.35
N GLY A 306 -25.71 -40.02 4.05
CA GLY A 306 -25.10 -40.06 2.72
C GLY A 306 -23.83 -39.20 2.73
N ASN A 307 -22.70 -39.80 2.41
CA ASN A 307 -21.36 -39.27 2.70
C ASN A 307 -20.86 -38.22 1.68
N ASP A 308 -21.76 -37.42 1.11
CA ASP A 308 -21.42 -36.36 0.14
C ASP A 308 -21.78 -34.98 0.71
N PRO A 309 -20.80 -34.19 1.17
CA PRO A 309 -21.04 -32.82 1.60
C PRO A 309 -21.44 -31.97 0.38
N THR A 310 -22.74 -31.63 0.29
CA THR A 310 -23.24 -30.75 -0.76
C THR A 310 -23.26 -29.30 -0.26
N ALA A 311 -22.61 -28.41 -1.00
CA ALA A 311 -22.62 -26.98 -0.68
C ALA A 311 -23.80 -26.31 -1.39
N ARG A 312 -24.65 -25.60 -0.64
CA ARG A 312 -25.81 -24.87 -1.16
C ARG A 312 -25.59 -23.37 -1.03
N ILE A 313 -25.64 -22.64 -2.14
CA ILE A 313 -25.65 -21.17 -2.13
C ILE A 313 -27.11 -20.71 -2.07
N THR A 314 -27.43 -19.81 -1.14
CA THR A 314 -28.74 -19.14 -1.07
C THR A 314 -28.55 -17.63 -1.07
N ILE A 315 -29.18 -16.95 -2.04
CA ILE A 315 -29.17 -15.51 -2.22
C ILE A 315 -30.59 -14.99 -2.00
N GLY A 316 -30.81 -14.28 -0.90
CA GLY A 316 -32.08 -13.63 -0.58
C GLY A 316 -31.99 -12.12 -0.81
N GLN A 317 -32.77 -11.58 -1.75
CA GLN A 317 -32.85 -10.15 -2.03
C GLN A 317 -34.26 -9.62 -1.81
N ARG A 318 -34.37 -8.55 -1.03
CA ARG A 318 -35.61 -7.78 -0.91
C ARG A 318 -35.67 -6.76 -2.05
N ILE A 319 -36.57 -6.98 -3.01
CA ILE A 319 -36.73 -6.13 -4.19
C ILE A 319 -37.61 -4.91 -3.87
N ALA A 320 -38.61 -5.09 -3.01
CA ALA A 320 -39.48 -4.02 -2.51
C ALA A 320 -39.77 -4.22 -1.01
N LYS A 321 -40.38 -3.23 -0.33
CA LYS A 321 -40.65 -3.30 1.13
C LYS A 321 -41.48 -4.53 1.57
N ASP A 322 -42.18 -5.12 0.62
CA ASP A 322 -43.09 -6.25 0.73
C ASP A 322 -42.71 -7.44 -0.18
N LEU A 323 -41.77 -7.30 -1.12
CA LEU A 323 -41.37 -8.36 -2.05
C LEU A 323 -39.95 -8.85 -1.79
N THR A 324 -39.80 -10.14 -1.50
CA THR A 324 -38.52 -10.81 -1.31
C THR A 324 -38.37 -11.97 -2.28
N VAL A 325 -37.24 -12.04 -2.96
CA VAL A 325 -36.88 -13.15 -3.85
C VAL A 325 -35.66 -13.86 -3.27
N THR A 326 -35.77 -15.17 -3.13
CA THR A 326 -34.70 -16.04 -2.63
C THR A 326 -34.38 -17.06 -3.70
N TYR A 327 -33.15 -17.03 -4.18
CA TYR A 327 -32.61 -17.97 -5.15
C TYR A 327 -31.65 -18.91 -4.45
N SER A 328 -31.73 -20.22 -4.73
CA SER A 328 -30.79 -21.16 -4.16
C SER A 328 -30.38 -22.25 -5.13
N GLN A 329 -29.09 -22.60 -5.11
CA GLN A 329 -28.49 -23.62 -5.97
C GLN A 329 -27.53 -24.52 -5.17
N ASN A 330 -27.55 -25.82 -5.47
CA ASN A 330 -26.54 -26.77 -4.99
C ASN A 330 -25.33 -26.74 -5.94
N LEU A 331 -24.11 -26.75 -5.39
CA LEU A 331 -22.85 -26.59 -6.15
C LEU A 331 -22.25 -27.91 -6.65
N THR A 332 -22.69 -29.04 -6.11
CA THR A 332 -22.23 -30.38 -6.49
C THR A 332 -23.31 -31.06 -7.30
N SER A 333 -23.24 -30.94 -8.63
CA SER A 333 -24.12 -31.67 -9.56
C SER A 333 -23.43 -32.97 -9.98
N GLY A 334 -23.82 -34.09 -9.36
CA GLY A 334 -23.64 -35.41 -9.97
C GLY A 334 -24.46 -35.50 -11.26
N VAL A 335 -24.04 -36.35 -12.19
CA VAL A 335 -24.58 -36.49 -13.57
C VAL A 335 -26.10 -36.75 -13.57
N SER A 336 -26.90 -35.67 -13.53
CA SER A 336 -28.28 -35.49 -14.01
C SER A 336 -28.98 -34.38 -13.22
N GLY A 337 -29.09 -33.18 -13.80
CA GLY A 337 -30.05 -32.16 -13.34
C GLY A 337 -29.43 -30.98 -12.58
N ILE A 338 -30.01 -29.81 -12.82
CA ILE A 338 -29.57 -28.55 -12.24
C ILE A 338 -30.51 -28.21 -11.08
N ASP A 339 -30.12 -28.51 -9.85
CA ASP A 339 -30.93 -28.26 -8.65
C ASP A 339 -30.99 -26.77 -8.32
N ARG A 340 -32.06 -26.12 -8.79
CA ARG A 340 -32.35 -24.70 -8.54
C ARG A 340 -33.70 -24.57 -7.85
N VAL A 341 -33.72 -23.86 -6.73
CA VAL A 341 -34.95 -23.48 -6.03
C VAL A 341 -35.10 -21.97 -6.06
N VAL A 342 -36.26 -21.49 -6.50
CA VAL A 342 -36.59 -20.07 -6.50
C VAL A 342 -37.81 -19.86 -5.61
N LEU A 343 -37.72 -18.96 -4.65
CA LEU A 343 -38.79 -18.64 -3.73
C LEU A 343 -39.08 -17.14 -3.80
N VAL A 344 -40.33 -16.79 -4.07
CA VAL A 344 -40.81 -15.41 -4.13
C VAL A 344 -41.84 -15.22 -3.04
N GLU A 345 -41.52 -14.40 -2.04
CA GLU A 345 -42.42 -14.05 -0.96
C GLU A 345 -42.93 -12.62 -1.14
N TYR A 346 -44.25 -12.45 -1.20
CA TYR A 346 -44.92 -11.17 -1.23
C TYR A 346 -45.78 -10.98 0.02
N ARG A 347 -45.47 -9.95 0.80
CA ARG A 347 -46.08 -9.66 2.09
C ARG A 347 -47.19 -8.63 1.94
N LEU A 348 -48.43 -9.11 1.86
CA LEU A 348 -49.63 -8.29 1.79
C LEU A 348 -49.86 -7.45 3.06
N SER A 349 -49.49 -7.97 4.23
CA SER A 349 -49.53 -7.22 5.50
C SER A 349 -48.58 -7.82 6.53
N ASN A 350 -48.44 -7.19 7.70
CA ASN A 350 -47.65 -7.74 8.81
C ASN A 350 -48.13 -9.12 9.32
N ARG A 351 -49.31 -9.58 8.90
CA ARG A 351 -49.91 -10.86 9.31
C ARG A 351 -50.10 -11.85 8.17
N PHE A 352 -49.99 -11.42 6.91
CA PHE A 352 -50.26 -12.24 5.73
C PHE A 352 -49.14 -12.12 4.70
N SER A 353 -48.59 -13.26 4.26
CA SER A 353 -47.70 -13.34 3.10
C SER A 353 -48.09 -14.47 2.17
N VAL A 354 -47.81 -14.28 0.88
CA VAL A 354 -47.96 -15.29 -0.17
C VAL A 354 -46.55 -15.69 -0.62
N VAL A 355 -46.32 -16.98 -0.75
CA VAL A 355 -45.02 -17.53 -1.12
C VAL A 355 -45.19 -18.40 -2.36
N GLY A 356 -44.61 -17.99 -3.48
CA GLY A 356 -44.44 -18.84 -4.66
C GLY A 356 -43.10 -19.57 -4.57
N ILE A 357 -43.08 -20.86 -4.87
CA ILE A 357 -41.87 -21.70 -4.85
C ILE A 357 -41.77 -22.40 -6.19
N ARG A 358 -40.60 -22.36 -6.81
CA ARG A 358 -40.22 -23.24 -7.91
C ARG A 358 -39.16 -24.19 -7.40
N ASN A 359 -39.47 -25.49 -7.37
CA ASN A 359 -38.56 -26.50 -6.85
C ASN A 359 -37.54 -26.97 -7.91
N GLU A 360 -36.68 -27.88 -7.48
CA GLU A 360 -35.52 -28.44 -8.20
C GLU A 360 -35.93 -29.17 -9.50
N ARG A 361 -37.16 -29.69 -9.52
CA ARG A 361 -37.77 -30.38 -10.67
C ARG A 361 -38.52 -29.42 -11.61
N GLY A 362 -38.50 -28.12 -11.30
CA GLY A 362 -39.19 -27.07 -12.04
C GLY A 362 -40.68 -26.97 -11.72
N GLU A 363 -41.19 -27.72 -10.75
CA GLU A 363 -42.59 -27.67 -10.32
C GLU A 363 -42.85 -26.38 -9.53
N LEU A 364 -44.03 -25.80 -9.72
CA LEU A 364 -44.45 -24.57 -9.06
C LEU A 364 -45.43 -24.90 -7.92
N GLY A 365 -45.13 -24.39 -6.73
CA GLY A 365 -45.98 -24.44 -5.54
C GLY A 365 -46.32 -23.03 -5.06
N PHE A 366 -47.47 -22.90 -4.40
CA PHE A 366 -47.94 -21.64 -3.83
C PHE A 366 -48.47 -21.87 -2.43
N ASP A 367 -47.93 -21.13 -1.47
CA ASP A 367 -48.30 -21.16 -0.05
C ASP A 367 -48.82 -19.80 0.40
N VAL A 368 -49.78 -19.80 1.33
CA VAL A 368 -50.22 -18.59 2.03
C VAL A 368 -49.90 -18.74 3.52
N ARG A 369 -49.14 -17.79 4.07
CA ARG A 369 -48.67 -17.81 5.46
C ARG A 369 -49.38 -16.74 6.28
N PHE A 370 -49.95 -17.16 7.41
CA PHE A 370 -50.56 -16.29 8.40
C PHE A 370 -49.77 -16.30 9.71
N ARG A 371 -49.45 -15.13 10.26
CA ARG A 371 -48.72 -15.01 11.54
C ARG A 371 -49.53 -14.20 12.55
N LYS A 372 -49.87 -14.83 13.69
CA LYS A 372 -50.49 -14.21 14.87
C LYS A 372 -49.44 -14.10 15.98
N LYS A 373 -49.20 -12.89 16.48
CA LYS A 373 -48.42 -12.66 17.71
C LYS A 373 -49.42 -12.52 18.87
N PHE A 374 -49.15 -13.19 19.99
CA PHE A 374 -49.91 -13.04 21.23
C PHE A 374 -49.28 -11.95 22.10
#